data_AF-A0A2H9MUW2-F1
#
_entry.id   AF-A0A2H9MUW2-F1
#
_cell.length_a   1.000
_cell.length_b   1.000
_cell.length_c   1.000
_cell.angle_alpha   90.00
_cell.angle_beta   90.00
_cell.angle_gamma   90.00
#
_symmetry.space_group_name_H-M   'P 1'
#
loop_
_entity.id
_entity.type
_entity.pdbx_description
1 polymer ?
#
loop_
_entity_poly.entity_id
_entity_poly.type
_entity_poly.pdbx_seq_one_letter_code
_entity_poly.pdbx_strand_id
1 'polypeptide(L)' 'DISAERGEKKYHAKVPINHKVDENSAKASYKNGILELVFKLIEDEKPKGKKVEVE' A
#
# COMPACT_ATOMS: atom_id res chain seq x y z
N ASP A 1 -3.29 7.19 -6.64
CA ASP A 1 -4.05 7.07 -7.91
C ASP A 1 -3.30 6.09 -8.78
N ILE A 2 -3.98 5.16 -9.45
CA ILE A 2 -3.37 4.14 -10.30
C ILE A 2 -3.88 4.40 -11.72
N SER A 3 -2.95 4.61 -12.65
CA SER A 3 -3.26 4.88 -14.05
C SER A 3 -2.62 3.83 -14.95
N ALA A 4 -3.35 3.39 -15.97
CA ALA A 4 -2.84 2.47 -16.98
C ALA A 4 -3.43 2.77 -18.36
N GLU A 5 -2.68 2.46 -19.42
CA GLU A 5 -3.12 2.64 -20.80
C GLU A 5 -2.91 1.34 -21.59
N ARG A 6 -3.89 0.97 -22.42
CA ARG A 6 -3.80 -0.17 -23.35
C ARG A 6 -4.48 0.19 -24.67
N GLY A 7 -3.67 0.49 -25.69
CA GLY A 7 -4.17 1.02 -26.96
C GLY A 7 -4.86 2.37 -26.73
N GLU A 8 -6.10 2.49 -27.18
CA GLU A 8 -6.91 3.70 -26.98
C GLU A 8 -7.60 3.77 -25.60
N LYS A 9 -7.56 2.68 -24.83
CA LYS A 9 -8.24 2.61 -23.53
C LYS A 9 -7.34 3.12 -22.42
N LYS A 10 -7.84 4.09 -21.66
CA LYS A 10 -7.22 4.61 -20.44
C LYS A 10 -8.00 4.16 -19.21
N TYR A 11 -7.28 3.75 -18.17
CA TYR A 11 -7.85 3.25 -16.92
C TYR A 11 -7.32 4.09 -15.76
N HIS A 12 -8.21 4.46 -14.85
CA HIS A 12 -7.89 5.16 -13.62
C HIS A 12 -8.60 4.49 -12.44
N ALA A 13 -7.87 4.30 -11.34
CA ALA A 13 -8.41 3.73 -10.12
C ALA A 13 -7.86 4.44 -8.89
N LYS A 14 -8.74 4.71 -7.92
CA LYS A 14 -8.37 5.14 -6.58
C LYS A 14 -8.78 4.06 -5.60
N VAL A 15 -7.79 3.50 -4.91
CA VAL A 15 -7.98 2.46 -3.91
C VAL A 15 -7.58 3.04 -2.55
N PRO A 16 -8.48 3.09 -1.57
CA PRO A 16 -8.12 3.53 -0.23
C PRO A 16 -7.20 2.49 0.44
N ILE A 17 -6.23 2.97 1.21
CA ILE A 17 -5.29 2.16 1.98
C ILE A 17 -5.41 2.52 3.45
N ASN A 18 -5.48 1.50 4.31
CA ASN A 18 -5.75 1.66 5.74
C ASN A 18 -4.49 1.92 6.57
N HIS A 19 -3.30 1.76 5.98
CA HIS A 19 -2.02 1.86 6.68
C HIS A 19 -1.16 2.97 6.09
N LYS A 20 -0.34 3.58 6.94
CA LYS A 20 0.70 4.51 6.51
C LYS A 20 1.81 3.74 5.80
N VAL A 21 2.09 4.15 4.57
CA VAL A 21 3.11 3.54 3.71
C VAL A 21 4.19 4.56 3.38
N ASP A 22 5.41 4.08 3.16
CA ASP A 22 6.50 4.92 2.66
C ASP A 22 6.24 5.24 1.18
N GLU A 23 6.02 6.51 0.88
CA GLU A 23 5.70 7.03 -0.46
C GLU A 23 6.77 6.69 -1.50
N ASN A 24 8.03 6.55 -1.09
CA ASN A 24 9.16 6.26 -1.98
C ASN A 24 9.42 4.76 -2.15
N SER A 25 8.69 3.90 -1.44
CA SER A 25 8.93 2.46 -1.42
C SER A 25 8.17 1.66 -2.47
N ALA A 26 7.29 2.32 -3.22
CA ALA A 26 6.37 1.69 -4.15
C ALA A 26 7.10 0.86 -5.21
N LYS A 27 6.67 -0.40 -5.39
CA LYS A 27 7.12 -1.30 -6.45
C LYS A 27 5.92 -1.81 -7.23
N ALA A 28 6.11 -2.04 -8.53
CA ALA A 28 5.08 -2.57 -9.41
C ALA A 28 5.61 -3.76 -10.21
N SER A 29 4.77 -4.78 -10.40
CA SER A 29 5.03 -5.96 -11.22
C SER A 29 3.80 -6.31 -12.02
N TYR A 30 3.96 -6.72 -13.29
CA TYR A 30 2.86 -7.17 -14.14
C TYR A 30 3.15 -8.56 -14.67
N LYS A 31 2.31 -9.53 -14.29
CA LYS A 31 2.47 -10.93 -14.68
C LYS A 31 1.12 -11.56 -14.98
N ASN A 32 1.02 -12.20 -16.15
CA ASN A 32 -0.17 -12.95 -16.59
C ASN A 32 -1.48 -12.15 -16.50
N GLY A 33 -1.45 -10.86 -16.84
CA GLY A 33 -2.64 -10.01 -16.81
C GLY A 33 -2.89 -9.28 -15.49
N ILE A 34 -2.11 -9.54 -14.44
CA ILE A 34 -2.32 -9.01 -13.10
C ILE A 34 -1.25 -7.96 -12.78
N LEU A 35 -1.68 -6.78 -12.34
CA LEU A 35 -0.83 -5.74 -11.77
C LEU A 35 -0.73 -5.95 -10.26
N GLU A 36 0.48 -6.18 -9.77
CA GLU A 36 0.82 -6.25 -8.35
C GLU A 36 1.55 -4.95 -7.95
N LEU A 37 1.08 -4.32 -6.87
CA LEU A 37 1.69 -3.14 -6.26
C LEU A 37 2.10 -3.48 -4.83
N VAL A 38 3.36 -3.22 -4.48
CA VAL A 38 3.92 -3.50 -3.15
C VAL A 38 4.43 -2.19 -2.55
N PHE A 39 3.99 -1.90 -1.33
CA PHE A 39 4.41 -0.74 -0.55
C PHE A 39 5.03 -1.22 0.76
N LYS A 40 6.09 -0.56 1.23
CA LYS A 40 6.57 -0.76 2.60
C LYS A 40 5.72 0.06 3.54
N LEU A 41 5.37 -0.54 4.69
CA LEU A 41 4.77 0.20 5.78
C LEU A 41 5.82 1.15 6.38
N ILE A 42 5.38 2.33 6.81
CA ILE A 42 6.20 3.12 7.73
C ILE A 42 6.24 2.30 9.03
N GLU A 43 7.45 1.99 9.52
CA GLU A 43 7.59 1.39 10.84
C GLU A 43 7.15 2.44 11.88
N ASP A 44 5.90 2.35 12.33
CA ASP A 44 5.49 3.02 13.56
C ASP A 44 6.23 2.36 14.73
N GLU A 45 6.59 3.16 15.75
CA GLU A 45 7.18 2.64 17.00
C GLU A 45 6.37 1.41 17.44
N LYS A 46 7.05 0.25 17.54
CA LYS A 46 6.44 -1.01 18.03
C LYS A 46 5.51 -0.69 19.19
N PRO A 47 4.27 -1.21 19.20
CA PRO A 47 3.30 -0.85 20.23
C PRO A 47 3.94 -1.05 21.61
N LYS A 48 4.20 0.07 22.30
CA LYS A 48 4.68 0.06 23.69
C LYS A 48 3.53 -0.56 24.48
N GLY A 49 3.69 -1.81 24.88
CA GLY A 49 2.69 -2.52 25.66
C GLY A 49 2.24 -1.66 26.84
N LYS A 50 0.93 -1.51 27.03
CA LYS A 50 0.39 -0.78 28.17
C LYS A 50 0.47 -1.71 29.38
N LYS A 51 1.20 -1.31 30.44
CA LYS A 51 1.13 -2.00 31.73
C LYS A 51 -0.29 -1.82 32.27
N VAL A 52 -0.96 -2.93 32.56
CA VAL A 52 -2.25 -2.95 33.24
C VAL A 52 -1.97 -3.38 34.67
N GLU A 53 -2.21 -2.49 35.62
CA GLU A 53 -2.21 -2.82 37.05
C GLU A 53 -3.57 -3.44 37.40
N VAL A 54 -3.55 -4.52 38.18
CA VAL A 54 -4.72 -5.27 38.61
C VAL A 54 -4.88 -5.04 40.11
N GLU A 55 -6.08 -4.62 40.55
CA GLU A 55 -6.49 -4.55 41.97
C GLU A 55 -7.26 -5.80 42.40
#